data_AF-D4ZD33-F1
#
_entry.id   AF-D4ZD33-F1
#
_cell.length_a   1.000
_cell.length_b   1.000
_cell.length_c   1.000
_cell.angle_alpha   90.00
_cell.angle_beta   90.00
_cell.angle_gamma   90.00
#
_symmetry.space_group_name_H-M   'P 1'
#
loop_
_entity.id
_entity.type
_entity.pdbx_description
1 polymer ?
#
loop_
_entity_poly.entity_id
_entity_poly.type
_entity_poly.pdbx_seq_one_letter_code
_entity_poly.pdbx_strand_id
1 'polypeptide(L)'
;MKLVFVHGWSVTNTDTYGDLPQALINLAAPELELDIQHLYLGRYISFNDQVTLEDIAIAFEAARKRELGDDYFSVITHSTGGPVIRAWLDRYYGQTQLETAPLKHLIMLAPANHGSALAQIGKSRVGRLKAWFDGVEPGQRVLDWLELGSDGQHRLNLNWLKYSVSDLGIFPFVLTGETIDPSLYDYMNSYTAEPGSDGVVRSAAANMNFTHIRLIQDPLLTCMGFEGDCVSRLTLDDYQVPLQECAFEIIPKASHSQDTMGIMASVTRKNASKKRVVSSILDCLSVGNNSQYADASKAMKLRTDKVKKKRRHSMLVVRVSDDLGHKVTDFDLYLLSGPDFHPGKLPKGFMLDKQKNSHNGNCVTLYLDTKKLHSVAEGKVGVKIVPRPDTGFSYYRTAEYHSEANQVSRLIKADQTTLLDIVLKRHIHQETFTLANTDETASFESLQGMQKD
;
A
#
# COMPACT_ATOMS: atom_id res chain seq x y z
N MET A 1 25.41 -17.73 -6.78
CA MET A 1 24.44 -16.58 -6.84
C MET A 1 24.81 -15.49 -5.82
N LYS A 2 24.78 -14.19 -6.17
CA LYS A 2 24.88 -13.08 -5.20
C LYS A 2 23.54 -12.79 -4.52
N LEU A 3 23.54 -12.68 -3.20
CA LEU A 3 22.35 -12.46 -2.37
C LEU A 3 22.51 -11.21 -1.51
N VAL A 4 21.59 -10.27 -1.67
CA VAL A 4 21.57 -9.00 -0.93
C VAL A 4 20.42 -9.00 0.06
N PHE A 5 20.67 -8.53 1.27
CA PHE A 5 19.64 -8.29 2.27
C PHE A 5 19.40 -6.79 2.44
N VAL A 6 18.15 -6.36 2.56
CA VAL A 6 17.78 -4.94 2.78
C VAL A 6 16.78 -4.85 3.91
N HIS A 7 17.13 -4.14 4.98
CA HIS A 7 16.32 -4.07 6.20
C HIS A 7 15.16 -3.05 6.12
N GLY A 8 14.33 -3.01 7.15
CA GLY A 8 13.26 -2.03 7.33
C GLY A 8 13.69 -0.72 8.00
N TRP A 9 12.72 0.16 8.25
CA TRP A 9 12.94 1.39 9.01
C TRP A 9 13.38 1.10 10.46
N SER A 10 14.14 2.03 11.05
CA SER A 10 14.65 2.05 12.43
C SER A 10 15.75 1.03 12.76
N VAL A 11 16.32 0.34 11.78
CA VAL A 11 17.44 -0.57 12.04
C VAL A 11 18.75 0.20 12.18
N THR A 12 19.47 -0.03 13.29
CA THR A 12 20.79 0.56 13.58
C THR A 12 21.92 -0.47 13.56
N ASN A 13 21.61 -1.77 13.52
CA ASN A 13 22.57 -2.87 13.50
C ASN A 13 22.11 -4.00 12.56
N THR A 14 23.04 -4.56 11.79
CA THR A 14 22.85 -5.72 10.90
C THR A 14 22.42 -6.99 11.64
N ASP A 15 22.56 -7.07 12.96
CA ASP A 15 22.03 -8.21 13.74
C ASP A 15 20.50 -8.37 13.61
N THR A 16 19.79 -7.37 13.07
CA THR A 16 18.37 -7.47 12.68
C THR A 16 18.06 -8.66 11.77
N TYR A 17 19.03 -9.11 10.97
CA TYR A 17 18.86 -10.25 10.08
C TYR A 17 18.82 -11.59 10.82
N GLY A 18 19.21 -11.63 12.10
CA GLY A 18 19.28 -12.85 12.91
C GLY A 18 20.18 -13.92 12.27
N ASP A 19 19.86 -15.20 12.50
CA ASP A 19 20.56 -16.31 11.85
C ASP A 19 20.05 -16.58 10.42
N LEU A 20 19.09 -15.83 9.89
CA LEU A 20 18.46 -16.12 8.59
C LEU A 20 19.49 -16.20 7.44
N PRO A 21 20.43 -15.25 7.27
CA PRO A 21 21.50 -15.35 6.27
C PRO A 21 22.24 -16.70 6.30
N GLN A 22 22.74 -17.10 7.48
CA GLN A 22 23.49 -18.33 7.65
C GLN A 22 22.61 -19.57 7.47
N ALA A 23 21.36 -19.51 7.92
CA ALA A 23 20.40 -20.57 7.76
C ALA A 23 20.11 -20.87 6.29
N LEU A 24 19.99 -19.83 5.44
CA LEU A 24 19.79 -20.02 4.00
C LEU A 24 21.00 -20.67 3.34
N ILE A 25 22.22 -20.22 3.64
CA ILE A 25 23.45 -20.84 3.11
C ILE A 25 23.51 -22.32 3.49
N ASN A 26 23.24 -22.65 4.75
CA ASN A 26 23.34 -24.02 5.24
C ASN A 26 22.27 -24.98 4.68
N LEU A 27 21.12 -24.45 4.25
CA LEU A 27 19.97 -25.23 3.80
C LEU A 27 19.73 -25.13 2.29
N ALA A 28 20.45 -24.25 1.60
CA ALA A 28 20.36 -24.10 0.16
C ALA A 28 20.80 -25.39 -0.53
N ALA A 29 20.08 -25.75 -1.59
CA ALA A 29 20.51 -26.81 -2.47
C ALA A 29 21.79 -26.39 -3.21
N PRO A 30 22.73 -27.30 -3.50
CA PRO A 30 24.01 -26.97 -4.15
C PRO A 30 23.85 -26.18 -5.47
N GLU A 31 22.75 -26.39 -6.19
CA GLU A 31 22.41 -25.76 -7.46
C GLU A 31 22.18 -24.25 -7.36
N LEU A 32 21.89 -23.72 -6.16
CA LEU A 32 21.76 -22.28 -5.94
C LEU A 32 23.12 -21.57 -5.89
N GLU A 33 24.22 -22.32 -5.71
CA GLU A 33 25.58 -21.80 -5.59
C GLU A 33 25.67 -20.63 -4.59
N LEU A 34 24.97 -20.78 -3.47
CA LEU A 34 24.90 -19.76 -2.42
C LEU A 34 26.06 -19.97 -1.45
N ASP A 35 26.96 -19.00 -1.38
CA ASP A 35 28.10 -18.98 -0.47
C ASP A 35 28.08 -17.69 0.37
N ILE A 36 28.67 -17.73 1.55
CA ILE A 36 28.77 -16.60 2.48
C ILE A 36 29.49 -15.40 1.87
N GLN A 37 30.46 -15.63 0.97
CA GLN A 37 31.17 -14.56 0.25
C GLN A 37 30.27 -13.80 -0.72
N HIS A 38 29.14 -14.41 -1.12
CA HIS A 38 28.16 -13.83 -2.01
C HIS A 38 27.01 -13.15 -1.26
N LEU A 39 27.12 -13.02 0.07
CA LEU A 39 26.09 -12.46 0.93
C LEU A 39 26.44 -11.03 1.33
N TYR A 40 25.53 -10.10 1.03
CA TYR A 40 25.70 -8.68 1.30
C TYR A 40 24.58 -8.16 2.20
N LEU A 41 24.95 -7.55 3.32
CA LEU A 41 24.01 -6.96 4.27
C LEU A 41 23.89 -5.46 4.01
N GLY A 42 22.76 -5.04 3.47
CA GLY A 42 22.44 -3.64 3.22
C GLY A 42 22.33 -2.86 4.54
N ARG A 43 22.78 -1.61 4.50
CA ARG A 43 22.73 -0.68 5.64
C ARG A 43 22.35 0.68 5.10
N TYR A 44 21.22 1.23 5.53
CA TYR A 44 20.82 2.59 5.17
C TYR A 44 20.29 3.35 6.38
N ILE A 45 20.44 4.67 6.33
CA ILE A 45 19.96 5.56 7.37
C ILE A 45 18.47 5.85 7.10
N SER A 46 17.61 5.49 8.04
CA SER A 46 16.16 5.74 7.94
C SER A 46 15.63 6.61 9.08
N PHE A 47 16.51 7.00 10.01
CA PHE A 47 16.22 7.70 11.27
C PHE A 47 16.85 9.10 11.27
N ASN A 48 16.93 9.71 10.09
CA ASN A 48 17.36 11.10 9.92
C ASN A 48 16.26 11.82 9.15
N ASP A 49 15.75 12.92 9.69
CA ASP A 49 14.54 13.57 9.18
C ASP A 49 14.69 14.14 7.78
N GLN A 50 15.92 14.34 7.30
CA GLN A 50 16.20 14.84 5.96
C GLN A 50 16.09 13.75 4.88
N VAL A 51 16.34 12.49 5.26
CA VAL A 51 16.44 11.36 4.33
C VAL A 51 15.05 10.93 3.84
N THR A 52 14.89 10.83 2.53
CA THR A 52 13.68 10.30 1.87
C THR A 52 13.85 8.85 1.43
N LEU A 53 12.75 8.19 1.08
CA LEU A 53 12.81 6.86 0.47
C LEU A 53 13.57 6.90 -0.87
N GLU A 54 13.39 7.97 -1.63
CA GLU A 54 14.09 8.22 -2.89
C GLU A 54 15.60 8.35 -2.70
N ASP A 55 16.06 9.05 -1.66
CA ASP A 55 17.49 9.16 -1.33
C ASP A 55 18.08 7.77 -1.01
N ILE A 56 17.35 6.94 -0.27
CA ILE A 56 17.76 5.56 0.05
C ILE A 56 17.87 4.72 -1.23
N ALA A 57 16.90 4.82 -2.15
CA ALA A 57 16.95 4.12 -3.43
C ALA A 57 18.13 4.57 -4.32
N ILE A 58 18.48 5.87 -4.28
CA ILE A 58 19.66 6.41 -4.96
C ILE A 58 20.94 5.86 -4.33
N ALA A 59 21.03 5.88 -3.00
CA ALA A 59 22.17 5.34 -2.26
C ALA A 59 22.36 3.84 -2.48
N PHE A 60 21.26 3.09 -2.60
CA PHE A 60 21.30 1.66 -2.93
C PHE A 60 21.98 1.41 -4.28
N GLU A 61 21.68 2.18 -5.33
CA GLU A 61 22.35 2.02 -6.63
C GLU A 61 23.86 2.26 -6.53
N ALA A 62 24.27 3.30 -5.81
CA ALA A 62 25.68 3.61 -5.62
C ALA A 62 26.42 2.50 -4.85
N ALA A 63 25.78 1.92 -3.83
CA ALA A 63 26.32 0.77 -3.09
C ALA A 63 26.35 -0.50 -3.95
N ARG A 64 25.26 -0.80 -4.66
CA ARG A 64 25.14 -1.96 -5.56
C ARG A 64 26.23 -1.96 -6.62
N LYS A 65 26.45 -0.82 -7.30
CA LYS A 65 27.53 -0.68 -8.30
C LYS A 65 28.91 -0.92 -7.70
N ARG A 66 29.17 -0.39 -6.51
CA ARG A 66 30.46 -0.52 -5.82
C ARG A 66 30.76 -1.96 -5.42
N GLU A 67 29.79 -2.64 -4.81
CA GLU A 67 30.00 -3.95 -4.20
C GLU A 67 29.72 -5.12 -5.15
N LEU A 68 28.79 -4.94 -6.10
CA LEU A 68 28.34 -6.01 -7.00
C LEU A 68 28.77 -5.81 -8.45
N GLY A 69 29.13 -4.59 -8.87
CA GLY A 69 29.43 -4.27 -10.27
C GLY A 69 28.21 -4.47 -11.17
N ASP A 70 28.42 -5.15 -12.30
CA ASP A 70 27.37 -5.50 -13.26
C ASP A 70 26.80 -6.92 -13.04
N ASP A 71 27.22 -7.60 -11.98
CA ASP A 71 26.78 -8.97 -11.71
C ASP A 71 25.29 -9.02 -11.33
N TYR A 72 24.63 -10.08 -11.81
CA TYR A 72 23.26 -10.39 -11.41
C TYR A 72 23.19 -10.76 -9.92
N PHE A 73 22.10 -10.35 -9.27
CA PHE A 73 21.87 -10.62 -7.85
C PHE A 73 20.39 -10.89 -7.55
N SER A 74 20.16 -11.52 -6.40
CA SER A 74 18.85 -11.70 -5.77
C SER A 74 18.79 -10.85 -4.51
N VAL A 75 17.61 -10.34 -4.15
CA VAL A 75 17.45 -9.53 -2.94
C VAL A 75 16.33 -10.06 -2.04
N ILE A 76 16.62 -10.15 -0.75
CA ILE A 76 15.66 -10.38 0.32
C ILE A 76 15.49 -9.08 1.09
N THR A 77 14.30 -8.52 1.07
CA THR A 77 14.01 -7.25 1.75
C THR A 77 13.10 -7.48 2.95
N HIS A 78 13.13 -6.58 3.93
CA HIS A 78 12.16 -6.54 5.02
C HIS A 78 11.47 -5.19 5.13
N SER A 79 10.16 -5.20 5.39
CA SER A 79 9.41 -3.98 5.70
C SER A 79 9.65 -2.88 4.66
N THR A 80 10.14 -1.69 5.04
CA THR A 80 10.49 -0.57 4.15
C THR A 80 11.49 -0.93 3.05
N GLY A 81 12.33 -1.96 3.24
CA GLY A 81 13.27 -2.42 2.22
C GLY A 81 12.62 -2.87 0.92
N GLY A 82 11.39 -3.39 0.98
CA GLY A 82 10.63 -3.78 -0.22
C GLY A 82 10.34 -2.56 -1.11
N PRO A 83 9.63 -1.54 -0.60
CA PRO A 83 9.47 -0.26 -1.26
C PRO A 83 10.77 0.39 -1.75
N VAL A 84 11.87 0.32 -0.99
CA VAL A 84 13.17 0.86 -1.42
C VAL A 84 13.65 0.22 -2.72
N ILE A 85 13.65 -1.12 -2.80
CA ILE A 85 14.09 -1.82 -4.02
C ILE A 85 13.12 -1.58 -5.18
N ARG A 86 11.82 -1.52 -4.88
CA ARG A 86 10.81 -1.18 -5.89
C ARG A 86 11.01 0.22 -6.48
N ALA A 87 11.32 1.19 -5.64
CA ALA A 87 11.63 2.56 -6.04
C ALA A 87 12.95 2.65 -6.81
N TRP A 88 13.95 1.85 -6.45
CA TRP A 88 15.19 1.73 -7.20
C TRP A 88 14.96 1.19 -8.62
N LEU A 89 14.19 0.09 -8.76
CA LEU A 89 13.83 -0.46 -10.07
C LEU A 89 13.08 0.57 -10.94
N ASP A 90 12.04 1.20 -10.38
CA ASP A 90 11.24 2.24 -11.04
C ASP A 90 12.13 3.41 -11.51
N ARG A 91 13.07 3.85 -10.67
CA ARG A 91 13.92 5.01 -10.94
C ARG A 91 14.97 4.77 -12.02
N TYR A 92 15.68 3.65 -11.96
CA TYR A 92 16.86 3.42 -12.80
C TYR A 92 16.56 2.63 -14.07
N TYR A 93 15.51 1.82 -14.07
CA TYR A 93 15.16 0.97 -15.20
C TYR A 93 13.79 1.34 -15.78
N GLY A 94 12.80 1.63 -14.92
CA GLY A 94 11.47 2.03 -15.35
C GLY A 94 10.82 1.02 -16.29
N GLN A 95 9.78 1.39 -17.05
CA GLN A 95 9.09 0.41 -17.90
C GLN A 95 9.96 -0.13 -19.05
N THR A 96 10.90 0.68 -19.55
CA THR A 96 11.56 0.48 -20.85
C THR A 96 12.97 -0.09 -20.77
N GLN A 97 13.53 -0.26 -19.57
CA GLN A 97 14.88 -0.81 -19.39
C GLN A 97 14.92 -1.90 -18.31
N LEU A 98 13.77 -2.41 -17.87
CA LEU A 98 13.68 -3.44 -16.83
C LEU A 98 14.42 -4.73 -17.22
N GLU A 99 14.48 -5.07 -18.51
CA GLU A 99 15.24 -6.21 -19.05
C GLU A 99 16.75 -6.08 -18.85
N THR A 100 17.25 -4.85 -18.65
CA THR A 100 18.66 -4.58 -18.36
C THR A 100 18.97 -4.59 -16.86
N ALA A 101 17.96 -4.73 -16.01
CA ALA A 101 18.16 -4.72 -14.57
C ALA A 101 18.95 -5.96 -14.12
N PRO A 102 19.98 -5.80 -13.27
CA PRO A 102 20.77 -6.92 -12.74
C PRO A 102 20.04 -7.71 -11.64
N LEU A 103 18.73 -7.52 -11.46
CA LEU A 103 17.96 -8.21 -10.43
C LEU A 103 17.32 -9.49 -10.97
N LYS A 104 17.45 -10.61 -10.26
CA LYS A 104 16.78 -11.88 -10.59
C LYS A 104 15.55 -12.15 -9.72
N HIS A 105 15.69 -11.98 -8.41
CA HIS A 105 14.61 -12.23 -7.46
C HIS A 105 14.42 -11.05 -6.51
N LEU A 106 13.17 -10.63 -6.31
CA LEU A 106 12.77 -9.65 -5.29
C LEU A 106 11.90 -10.35 -4.25
N ILE A 107 12.50 -10.84 -3.17
CA ILE A 107 11.78 -11.56 -2.11
C ILE A 107 11.51 -10.59 -0.96
N MET A 108 10.26 -10.17 -0.82
CA MET A 108 9.84 -9.19 0.17
C MET A 108 9.23 -9.85 1.40
N LEU A 109 9.88 -9.71 2.55
CA LEU A 109 9.41 -10.16 3.85
C LEU A 109 8.65 -9.03 4.55
N ALA A 110 7.35 -9.23 4.78
CA ALA A 110 6.45 -8.26 5.41
C ALA A 110 6.58 -6.81 4.87
N PRO A 111 6.59 -6.59 3.54
CA PRO A 111 6.86 -5.27 2.97
C PRO A 111 5.75 -4.26 3.25
N ALA A 112 6.08 -3.00 3.49
CA ALA A 112 5.09 -1.91 3.63
C ALA A 112 4.68 -1.31 2.26
N ASN A 113 4.26 -2.14 1.31
CA ASN A 113 3.99 -1.75 -0.08
C ASN A 113 2.87 -0.70 -0.24
N HIS A 114 1.86 -0.76 0.63
CA HIS A 114 0.79 0.23 0.75
C HIS A 114 0.79 0.89 2.13
N GLY A 115 1.96 0.94 2.78
CA GLY A 115 2.15 1.57 4.08
C GLY A 115 1.82 0.71 5.31
N SER A 116 1.82 1.37 6.47
CA SER A 116 1.53 0.77 7.76
C SER A 116 0.64 1.67 8.61
N ALA A 117 -0.32 1.07 9.32
CA ALA A 117 -1.17 1.77 10.29
C ALA A 117 -0.37 2.37 11.47
N LEU A 118 0.83 1.85 11.77
CA LEU A 118 1.67 2.35 12.86
C LEU A 118 2.43 3.64 12.50
N ALA A 119 2.52 4.02 11.22
CA ALA A 119 3.18 5.25 10.83
C ALA A 119 2.41 6.52 11.29
N GLN A 120 1.11 6.39 11.59
CA GLN A 120 0.27 7.49 12.10
C GLN A 120 0.39 7.76 13.61
N ILE A 121 1.30 7.10 14.34
CA ILE A 121 1.43 7.35 15.79
C ILE A 121 1.79 8.82 16.04
N GLY A 122 0.75 9.59 16.43
CA GLY A 122 0.74 11.03 16.34
C GLY A 122 1.74 11.76 17.24
N LYS A 123 1.94 13.04 16.90
CA LYS A 123 2.85 13.98 17.59
C LYS A 123 2.64 14.08 19.11
N SER A 124 1.47 13.73 19.64
CA SER A 124 1.20 13.68 21.09
C SER A 124 1.78 12.45 21.81
N ARG A 125 2.19 11.41 21.07
CA ARG A 125 2.90 10.22 21.59
C ARG A 125 4.40 10.25 21.30
N VAL A 126 4.91 11.30 20.63
CA VAL A 126 6.33 11.49 20.30
C VAL A 126 7.24 11.53 21.53
N GLY A 127 6.72 11.95 22.69
CA GLY A 127 7.47 11.86 23.95
C GLY A 127 7.92 10.44 24.30
N ARG A 128 7.20 9.40 23.84
CA ARG A 128 7.55 7.99 24.06
C ARG A 128 8.28 7.34 22.89
N LEU A 129 8.04 7.78 21.65
CA LEU A 129 8.94 7.43 20.53
C LEU A 129 10.37 7.87 20.89
N LYS A 130 10.59 9.11 21.35
CA LYS A 130 11.93 9.57 21.80
C LYS A 130 12.58 8.69 22.89
N ALA A 131 11.79 8.04 23.74
CA ALA A 131 12.27 7.10 24.76
C ALA A 131 12.57 5.69 24.19
N TRP A 132 12.03 5.36 23.01
CA TRP A 132 12.31 4.14 22.24
C TRP A 132 13.53 4.31 21.31
N PHE A 133 13.89 5.55 20.97
CA PHE A 133 14.95 5.88 20.02
C PHE A 133 16.23 6.42 20.66
N ASP A 134 16.43 6.32 21.97
CA ASP A 134 17.65 6.80 22.66
C ASP A 134 18.11 8.22 22.22
N GLY A 135 17.17 9.11 21.88
CA GLY A 135 17.48 10.48 21.41
C GLY A 135 17.82 10.63 19.91
N VAL A 136 17.61 9.61 19.08
CA VAL A 136 17.78 9.67 17.61
C VAL A 136 16.54 10.28 16.93
N GLU A 137 16.75 11.03 15.84
CA GLU A 137 15.66 11.57 15.00
C GLU A 137 14.77 10.43 14.46
N PRO A 138 13.45 10.62 14.35
CA PRO A 138 12.56 9.54 13.92
C PRO A 138 12.68 9.21 12.42
N GLY A 139 13.31 10.06 11.60
CA GLY A 139 13.30 9.88 10.15
C GLY A 139 11.93 10.17 9.57
N GLN A 140 11.37 11.32 9.93
CA GLN A 140 9.99 11.72 9.67
C GLN A 140 9.59 11.55 8.21
N ARG A 141 10.44 11.92 7.24
CA ARG A 141 10.13 11.79 5.81
C ARG A 141 9.93 10.35 5.34
N VAL A 142 10.65 9.39 5.91
CA VAL A 142 10.43 7.96 5.63
C VAL A 142 9.13 7.49 6.28
N LEU A 143 8.81 7.97 7.48
CA LEU A 143 7.52 7.67 8.14
C LEU A 143 6.34 8.27 7.39
N ASP A 144 6.43 9.51 6.90
CA ASP A 144 5.42 10.17 6.07
C ASP A 144 5.20 9.37 4.77
N TRP A 145 6.27 8.82 4.20
CA TRP A 145 6.19 7.92 3.06
C TRP A 145 5.47 6.61 3.42
N LEU A 146 5.72 6.04 4.61
CA LEU A 146 5.12 4.79 5.10
C LEU A 146 3.68 4.95 5.62
N GLU A 147 3.22 6.17 5.82
CA GLU A 147 1.86 6.46 6.23
C GLU A 147 0.85 5.96 5.18
N LEU A 148 -0.21 5.28 5.62
CA LEU A 148 -1.24 4.77 4.71
C LEU A 148 -1.80 5.90 3.84
N GLY A 149 -1.79 5.71 2.52
CA GLY A 149 -2.29 6.70 1.57
C GLY A 149 -1.32 7.84 1.24
N SER A 150 -0.02 7.64 1.45
CA SER A 150 1.00 8.61 1.03
C SER A 150 1.06 8.75 -0.50
N ASP A 151 1.46 9.93 -0.98
CA ASP A 151 1.65 10.18 -2.41
C ASP A 151 2.77 9.31 -3.01
N GLY A 152 3.83 9.05 -2.23
CA GLY A 152 4.96 8.22 -2.66
C GLY A 152 4.55 6.77 -2.89
N GLN A 153 3.74 6.19 -2.00
CA GLN A 153 3.15 4.86 -2.20
C GLN A 153 2.24 4.82 -3.42
N HIS A 154 1.36 5.82 -3.55
CA HIS A 154 0.40 5.88 -4.66
C HIS A 154 1.12 5.91 -6.01
N ARG A 155 2.06 6.85 -6.19
CA ARG A 155 2.88 6.96 -7.40
C ARG A 155 3.63 5.67 -7.71
N LEU A 156 4.33 5.10 -6.72
CA LEU A 156 5.11 3.87 -6.93
C LEU A 156 4.22 2.69 -7.32
N ASN A 157 3.05 2.53 -6.67
CA ASN A 157 2.12 1.47 -7.01
C ASN A 157 1.53 1.65 -8.42
N LEU A 158 1.11 2.87 -8.80
CA LEU A 158 0.59 3.12 -10.15
C LEU A 158 1.65 2.93 -11.25
N ASN A 159 2.92 3.24 -10.99
CA ASN A 159 3.99 2.92 -11.92
C ASN A 159 4.16 1.40 -12.10
N TRP A 160 4.10 0.66 -10.99
CA TRP A 160 4.24 -0.81 -11.00
C TRP A 160 3.09 -1.54 -11.71
N LEU A 161 1.90 -0.93 -11.86
CA LEU A 161 0.82 -1.47 -12.69
C LEU A 161 1.22 -1.61 -14.16
N LYS A 162 2.23 -0.86 -14.61
CA LYS A 162 2.68 -0.84 -16.01
C LYS A 162 3.73 -1.90 -16.32
N TYR A 163 4.19 -2.65 -15.32
CA TYR A 163 5.33 -3.56 -15.44
C TYR A 163 4.89 -5.02 -15.50
N SER A 164 5.45 -5.78 -16.44
CA SER A 164 5.44 -7.25 -16.41
C SER A 164 6.83 -7.77 -16.05
N VAL A 165 7.21 -7.59 -14.78
CA VAL A 165 8.61 -7.77 -14.35
C VAL A 165 9.13 -9.20 -14.56
N SER A 166 8.29 -10.23 -14.42
CA SER A 166 8.78 -11.61 -14.59
C SER A 166 8.95 -12.03 -16.04
N ASP A 167 8.16 -11.47 -16.97
CA ASP A 167 8.39 -11.65 -18.41
C ASP A 167 9.76 -11.12 -18.84
N LEU A 168 10.33 -10.22 -18.04
CA LEU A 168 11.67 -9.65 -18.21
C LEU A 168 12.74 -10.36 -17.34
N GLY A 169 12.41 -11.50 -16.73
CA GLY A 169 13.34 -12.33 -15.96
C GLY A 169 13.57 -11.88 -14.52
N ILE A 170 12.68 -11.04 -13.96
CA ILE A 170 12.72 -10.59 -12.55
C ILE A 170 11.52 -11.16 -11.79
N PHE A 171 11.75 -11.98 -10.78
CA PHE A 171 10.69 -12.70 -10.05
C PHE A 171 10.39 -12.06 -8.68
N PRO A 172 9.29 -11.29 -8.52
CA PRO A 172 8.91 -10.72 -7.25
C PRO A 172 8.09 -11.70 -6.38
N PHE A 173 8.33 -11.71 -5.08
CA PHE A 173 7.60 -12.53 -4.12
C PHE A 173 7.27 -11.70 -2.88
N VAL A 174 6.09 -11.90 -2.31
CA VAL A 174 5.71 -11.31 -1.02
C VAL A 174 5.46 -12.45 -0.04
N LEU A 175 6.19 -12.46 1.08
CA LEU A 175 5.99 -13.35 2.20
C LEU A 175 5.62 -12.49 3.42
N THR A 176 4.42 -12.63 3.97
CA THR A 176 3.98 -11.81 5.11
C THR A 176 3.45 -12.65 6.26
N GLY A 177 3.58 -12.15 7.48
CA GLY A 177 2.93 -12.73 8.64
C GLY A 177 1.43 -12.43 8.71
N GLU A 178 0.75 -13.11 9.62
CA GLU A 178 -0.60 -12.77 10.07
C GLU A 178 -0.80 -12.95 11.57
N THR A 179 0.30 -13.18 12.30
CA THR A 179 0.29 -13.38 13.74
C THR A 179 1.03 -12.25 14.40
N ILE A 180 0.64 -11.97 15.62
CA ILE A 180 1.15 -10.86 16.40
C ILE A 180 1.96 -11.47 17.52
N ASP A 181 3.22 -11.08 17.61
CA ASP A 181 4.03 -11.44 18.76
C ASP A 181 3.45 -10.70 19.99
N PRO A 182 3.14 -11.37 21.10
CA PRO A 182 2.63 -10.70 22.30
C PRO A 182 3.56 -9.60 22.82
N SER A 183 4.87 -9.66 22.52
CA SER A 183 5.81 -8.59 22.87
C SER A 183 5.65 -7.32 22.02
N LEU A 184 5.04 -7.41 20.84
CA LEU A 184 4.65 -6.26 20.02
C LEU A 184 3.33 -5.64 20.48
N TYR A 185 2.55 -6.34 21.32
CA TYR A 185 1.27 -5.85 21.79
C TYR A 185 1.46 -4.64 22.72
N ASP A 186 1.00 -3.49 22.23
CA ASP A 186 0.80 -2.31 23.05
C ASP A 186 -0.71 -2.15 23.29
N TYR A 187 -1.15 -2.36 24.54
CA TYR A 187 -2.56 -2.21 24.93
C TYR A 187 -3.09 -0.78 24.71
N MET A 188 -2.20 0.21 24.56
CA MET A 188 -2.54 1.59 24.21
C MET A 188 -2.61 1.81 22.70
N ASN A 189 -2.21 0.84 21.88
CA ASN A 189 -2.19 0.92 20.42
C ASN A 189 -2.78 -0.35 19.80
N SER A 190 -4.09 -0.29 19.55
CA SER A 190 -4.87 -1.39 18.97
C SER A 190 -4.35 -1.89 17.61
N TYR A 191 -3.57 -1.09 16.88
CA TYR A 191 -2.97 -1.50 15.59
C TYR A 191 -1.96 -2.63 15.75
N THR A 192 -1.30 -2.72 16.92
CA THR A 192 -0.38 -3.82 17.22
C THR A 192 -1.10 -5.15 17.44
N ALA A 193 -2.43 -5.16 17.53
CA ALA A 193 -3.26 -6.33 17.80
C ALA A 193 -4.26 -6.66 16.66
N GLU A 194 -4.12 -6.00 15.50
CA GLU A 194 -5.12 -6.01 14.44
C GLU A 194 -5.16 -7.35 13.68
N PRO A 195 -6.30 -8.06 13.61
CA PRO A 195 -6.42 -9.30 12.83
C PRO A 195 -6.07 -9.09 11.36
N GLY A 196 -5.32 -10.02 10.78
CA GLY A 196 -4.84 -9.91 9.39
C GLY A 196 -3.70 -8.90 9.20
N SER A 197 -3.02 -8.56 10.29
CA SER A 197 -1.73 -7.89 10.32
C SER A 197 -0.69 -8.83 10.94
N ASP A 198 0.59 -8.56 10.67
CA ASP A 198 1.73 -9.17 11.37
C ASP A 198 2.15 -8.40 12.64
N GLY A 199 1.31 -7.43 13.06
CA GLY A 199 1.56 -6.52 14.17
C GLY A 199 2.02 -5.13 13.73
N VAL A 200 2.42 -4.95 12.46
CA VAL A 200 2.87 -3.67 11.90
C VAL A 200 2.23 -3.41 10.54
N VAL A 201 2.27 -4.39 9.64
CA VAL A 201 1.77 -4.28 8.28
C VAL A 201 0.60 -5.25 8.08
N ARG A 202 -0.53 -4.71 7.60
CA ARG A 202 -1.68 -5.51 7.18
C ARG A 202 -1.27 -6.42 6.02
N SER A 203 -1.73 -7.66 5.99
CA SER A 203 -1.49 -8.56 4.85
C SER A 203 -1.95 -7.94 3.52
N ALA A 204 -3.07 -7.21 3.54
CA ALA A 204 -3.58 -6.45 2.39
C ALA A 204 -2.66 -5.29 1.96
N ALA A 205 -1.94 -4.68 2.90
CA ALA A 205 -0.99 -3.61 2.62
C ALA A 205 0.39 -4.11 2.15
N ALA A 206 0.75 -5.35 2.52
CA ALA A 206 1.96 -5.99 2.03
C ALA A 206 1.81 -6.55 0.60
N ASN A 207 0.61 -7.01 0.25
CA ASN A 207 0.35 -7.64 -1.03
C ASN A 207 0.60 -6.69 -2.22
N MET A 208 1.29 -7.17 -3.25
CA MET A 208 1.50 -6.46 -4.52
C MET A 208 0.41 -6.72 -5.54
N ASN A 209 -0.52 -7.63 -5.25
CA ASN A 209 -1.75 -7.76 -6.00
C ASN A 209 -2.76 -6.78 -5.41
N PHE A 210 -3.16 -5.79 -6.21
CA PHE A 210 -4.12 -4.77 -5.81
C PHE A 210 -4.97 -4.36 -7.02
N THR A 211 -5.98 -3.55 -6.77
CA THR A 211 -6.83 -2.97 -7.83
C THR A 211 -6.73 -1.45 -7.76
N HIS A 212 -6.60 -0.79 -8.91
CA HIS A 212 -6.76 0.65 -9.03
C HIS A 212 -8.03 0.96 -9.82
N ILE A 213 -8.82 1.89 -9.28
CA ILE A 213 -10.07 2.35 -9.84
C ILE A 213 -9.99 3.86 -9.90
N ARG A 214 -10.23 4.42 -11.08
CA ARG A 214 -10.39 5.86 -11.26
C ARG A 214 -11.83 6.16 -11.62
N LEU A 215 -12.44 7.03 -10.83
CA LEU A 215 -13.78 7.54 -11.06
C LEU A 215 -13.72 9.03 -11.37
N ILE A 216 -14.46 9.46 -12.39
CA ILE A 216 -14.59 10.87 -12.77
C ILE A 216 -16.04 11.31 -12.58
N GLN A 217 -16.24 12.55 -12.15
CA GLN A 217 -17.56 13.14 -11.99
C GLN A 217 -18.14 13.53 -13.36
N ASP A 218 -19.31 13.00 -13.67
CA ASP A 218 -20.16 13.45 -14.78
C ASP A 218 -20.63 14.89 -14.51
N PRO A 219 -20.53 15.81 -15.48
CA PRO A 219 -21.02 17.18 -15.32
C PRO A 219 -22.54 17.27 -15.08
N LEU A 220 -23.32 16.24 -15.45
CA LEU A 220 -24.77 16.24 -15.31
C LEU A 220 -25.20 15.88 -13.88
N LEU A 221 -26.24 16.58 -13.42
CA LEU A 221 -26.93 16.23 -12.18
C LEU A 221 -27.94 15.13 -12.44
N THR A 222 -27.97 14.15 -11.55
CA THR A 222 -29.03 13.18 -11.43
C THR A 222 -29.78 13.45 -10.13
N CYS A 223 -31.07 13.77 -10.20
CA CYS A 223 -31.94 13.88 -9.02
C CYS A 223 -32.46 12.50 -8.60
N MET A 224 -31.52 11.56 -8.50
CA MET A 224 -31.72 10.16 -8.13
C MET A 224 -30.62 9.73 -7.14
N GLY A 225 -30.12 10.66 -6.33
CA GLY A 225 -29.24 10.33 -5.21
C GLY A 225 -29.97 9.48 -4.18
N PHE A 226 -29.23 8.93 -3.21
CA PHE A 226 -29.79 8.01 -2.22
C PHE A 226 -31.02 8.57 -1.47
N GLU A 227 -31.07 9.86 -1.15
CA GLU A 227 -32.22 10.52 -0.47
C GLU A 227 -33.15 11.29 -1.43
N GLY A 228 -33.01 11.07 -2.75
CA GLY A 228 -33.67 11.91 -3.76
C GLY A 228 -32.94 13.22 -4.06
N ASP A 229 -31.78 13.43 -3.44
CA ASP A 229 -30.90 14.57 -3.70
C ASP A 229 -30.48 14.64 -5.18
N CYS A 230 -30.34 15.87 -5.69
CA CYS A 230 -29.65 16.12 -6.95
C CYS A 230 -28.14 15.99 -6.74
N VAL A 231 -27.58 14.86 -7.16
CA VAL A 231 -26.15 14.54 -7.08
C VAL A 231 -25.58 14.30 -8.47
N SER A 232 -24.30 14.57 -8.67
CA SER A 232 -23.61 14.11 -9.88
C SER A 232 -23.30 12.62 -9.80
N ARG A 233 -23.12 11.98 -10.94
CA ARG A 233 -22.66 10.58 -11.00
C ARG A 233 -21.15 10.53 -11.12
N LEU A 234 -20.55 9.58 -10.41
CA LEU A 234 -19.19 9.14 -10.64
C LEU A 234 -19.23 7.99 -11.63
N THR A 235 -18.49 8.09 -12.72
CA THR A 235 -18.38 7.04 -13.74
C THR A 235 -16.99 6.43 -13.72
N LEU A 236 -16.91 5.14 -14.04
CA LEU A 236 -15.63 4.44 -14.17
C LEU A 236 -14.87 4.98 -15.38
N ASP A 237 -13.74 5.64 -15.12
CA ASP A 237 -12.80 6.15 -16.13
C ASP A 237 -11.73 5.12 -16.44
N ASP A 238 -11.19 4.50 -15.39
CA ASP A 238 -10.13 3.49 -15.52
C ASP A 238 -10.25 2.40 -14.46
N TYR A 239 -9.86 1.18 -14.86
CA TYR A 239 -9.80 0.00 -14.01
C TYR A 239 -8.52 -0.76 -14.35
N GLN A 240 -7.60 -0.83 -13.40
CA GLN A 240 -6.31 -1.47 -13.58
C GLN A 240 -6.03 -2.49 -12.49
N VAL A 241 -5.38 -3.57 -12.89
CA VAL A 241 -4.75 -4.57 -12.02
C VAL A 241 -3.34 -4.79 -12.53
N PRO A 242 -2.41 -5.30 -11.71
CA PRO A 242 -1.07 -5.63 -12.18
C PRO A 242 -1.11 -6.50 -13.44
N LEU A 243 -0.27 -6.20 -14.43
CA LEU A 243 -0.16 -6.99 -15.67
C LEU A 243 0.15 -8.46 -15.39
N GLN A 244 0.76 -8.73 -14.25
CA GLN A 244 1.03 -10.06 -13.75
C GLN A 244 0.75 -10.16 -12.24
N GLU A 245 0.19 -11.29 -11.82
CA GLU A 245 0.06 -11.60 -10.40
C GLU A 245 1.43 -11.78 -9.74
N CYS A 246 1.67 -11.04 -8.65
CA CYS A 246 2.82 -11.25 -7.79
C CYS A 246 2.57 -12.46 -6.89
N ALA A 247 3.52 -13.39 -6.83
CA ALA A 247 3.46 -14.51 -5.89
C ALA A 247 3.36 -13.99 -4.43
N PHE A 248 2.36 -14.48 -3.69
CA PHE A 248 2.02 -14.00 -2.34
C PHE A 248 1.75 -15.15 -1.38
N GLU A 249 2.51 -15.21 -0.28
CA GLU A 249 2.36 -16.21 0.77
C GLU A 249 2.15 -15.55 2.15
N ILE A 250 1.16 -16.05 2.89
CA ILE A 250 1.03 -15.77 4.31
C ILE A 250 1.71 -16.86 5.12
N ILE A 251 2.76 -16.49 5.85
CA ILE A 251 3.56 -17.38 6.68
C ILE A 251 2.82 -17.60 8.02
N PRO A 252 2.45 -18.84 8.37
CA PRO A 252 1.75 -19.11 9.62
C PRO A 252 2.67 -18.85 10.82
N LYS A 253 2.10 -18.27 11.89
CA LYS A 253 2.80 -17.99 13.15
C LYS A 253 4.03 -17.09 12.98
N ALA A 254 3.99 -16.19 11.99
CA ALA A 254 4.99 -15.16 11.80
C ALA A 254 4.42 -13.78 12.14
N SER A 255 5.19 -12.99 12.86
CA SER A 255 4.99 -11.56 13.13
C SER A 255 5.99 -10.71 12.34
N HIS A 256 5.83 -9.39 12.37
CA HIS A 256 6.70 -8.47 11.66
C HIS A 256 8.16 -8.58 12.10
N SER A 257 8.38 -8.64 13.41
CA SER A 257 9.69 -8.63 14.06
C SER A 257 9.63 -9.38 15.41
N GLN A 258 10.71 -9.30 16.20
CA GLN A 258 10.95 -9.98 17.48
C GLN A 258 11.45 -11.43 17.35
N ASP A 259 12.09 -11.91 18.41
CA ASP A 259 12.86 -13.17 18.39
C ASP A 259 11.98 -14.42 18.52
N THR A 260 10.74 -14.28 18.99
CA THR A 260 9.85 -15.44 19.18
C THR A 260 9.12 -15.78 17.89
N MET A 261 8.48 -14.78 17.27
CA MET A 261 7.62 -14.97 16.10
C MET A 261 8.05 -14.18 14.87
N GLY A 262 9.04 -13.28 14.96
CA GLY A 262 9.43 -12.41 13.86
C GLY A 262 9.82 -13.17 12.60
N ILE A 263 9.35 -12.70 11.45
CA ILE A 263 9.53 -13.36 10.14
C ILE A 263 11.01 -13.58 9.79
N MET A 264 11.91 -12.79 10.37
CA MET A 264 13.37 -12.96 10.27
C MET A 264 14.03 -13.37 11.57
N ALA A 265 13.97 -12.51 12.60
CA ALA A 265 14.73 -12.68 13.84
C ALA A 265 14.41 -13.97 14.62
N SER A 266 13.23 -14.57 14.42
CA SER A 266 12.89 -15.85 15.05
C SER A 266 13.53 -17.10 14.42
N VAL A 267 14.22 -16.93 13.29
CA VAL A 267 15.00 -17.98 12.65
C VAL A 267 16.32 -18.14 13.40
N THR A 268 16.58 -19.36 13.84
CA THR A 268 17.84 -19.75 14.50
C THR A 268 18.43 -20.95 13.78
N ARG A 269 19.74 -21.17 13.92
CA ARG A 269 20.40 -22.38 13.37
C ARG A 269 19.71 -23.68 13.77
N LYS A 270 19.12 -23.73 14.97
CA LYS A 270 18.45 -24.93 15.51
C LYS A 270 17.06 -25.18 14.93
N ASN A 271 16.36 -24.13 14.48
CA ASN A 271 14.97 -24.23 14.05
C ASN A 271 14.75 -23.96 12.55
N ALA A 272 15.77 -23.48 11.83
CA ALA A 272 15.65 -23.00 10.46
C ALA A 272 14.99 -24.01 9.50
N SER A 273 15.39 -25.29 9.56
CA SER A 273 14.84 -26.34 8.69
C SER A 273 13.35 -26.62 8.92
N LYS A 274 12.79 -26.16 10.04
CA LYS A 274 11.37 -26.30 10.40
C LYS A 274 10.56 -25.02 10.14
N LYS A 275 11.22 -23.90 9.85
CA LYS A 275 10.57 -22.60 9.65
C LYS A 275 10.09 -22.46 8.21
N ARG A 276 8.78 -22.23 8.04
CA ARG A 276 8.17 -22.09 6.70
C ARG A 276 8.82 -20.98 5.87
N VAL A 277 9.08 -19.81 6.49
CA VAL A 277 9.73 -18.68 5.80
C VAL A 277 11.04 -19.08 5.12
N VAL A 278 11.87 -19.91 5.77
CA VAL A 278 13.15 -20.37 5.21
C VAL A 278 12.92 -21.23 3.98
N SER A 279 12.05 -22.24 4.07
CA SER A 279 11.70 -23.06 2.91
C SER A 279 11.09 -22.25 1.77
N SER A 280 10.20 -21.29 2.07
CA SER A 280 9.58 -20.44 1.06
C SER A 280 10.62 -19.55 0.36
N ILE A 281 11.61 -19.00 1.08
CA ILE A 281 12.70 -18.21 0.48
C ILE A 281 13.53 -19.08 -0.47
N LEU A 282 13.90 -20.30 -0.06
CA LEU A 282 14.69 -21.22 -0.90
C LEU A 282 13.91 -21.64 -2.15
N ASP A 283 12.60 -21.90 -2.02
CA ASP A 283 11.71 -22.16 -3.16
C ASP A 283 11.71 -20.97 -4.13
N CYS A 284 11.65 -19.73 -3.62
CA CYS A 284 11.69 -18.52 -4.45
C CYS A 284 13.01 -18.37 -5.20
N LEU A 285 14.15 -18.59 -4.52
CA LEU A 285 15.49 -18.46 -5.12
C LEU A 285 15.76 -19.52 -6.20
N SER A 286 15.00 -20.61 -6.20
CA SER A 286 15.10 -21.70 -7.19
C SER A 286 14.33 -21.41 -8.49
N VAL A 287 13.60 -20.30 -8.56
CA VAL A 287 12.80 -19.94 -9.74
C VAL A 287 13.69 -19.30 -10.82
N GLY A 288 13.94 -20.01 -11.91
CA GLY A 288 14.72 -19.52 -13.04
C GLY A 288 13.91 -19.03 -14.24
N ASN A 289 12.59 -19.28 -14.29
CA ASN A 289 11.75 -18.95 -15.45
C ASN A 289 10.27 -18.77 -15.09
N ASN A 290 9.48 -18.26 -16.04
CA ASN A 290 8.06 -17.96 -15.88
C ASN A 290 7.20 -19.18 -15.53
N SER A 291 7.52 -20.37 -16.05
CA SER A 291 6.76 -21.59 -15.71
C SER A 291 6.96 -21.94 -14.24
N GLN A 292 8.20 -21.91 -13.77
CA GLN A 292 8.53 -22.14 -12.35
C GLN A 292 7.92 -21.05 -11.45
N TYR A 293 7.90 -19.81 -11.90
CA TYR A 293 7.28 -18.71 -11.16
C TYR A 293 5.76 -18.90 -11.01
N ALA A 294 5.07 -19.33 -12.07
CA ALA A 294 3.66 -19.65 -12.04
C ALA A 294 3.35 -20.82 -11.07
N ASP A 295 4.17 -21.86 -11.09
CA ASP A 295 4.04 -23.00 -10.17
C ASP A 295 4.26 -22.59 -8.71
N ALA A 296 5.30 -21.79 -8.45
CA ALA A 296 5.58 -21.24 -7.13
C ALA A 296 4.43 -20.36 -6.63
N SER A 297 3.89 -19.48 -7.49
CA SER A 297 2.75 -18.61 -7.17
C SER A 297 1.50 -19.43 -6.80
N LYS A 298 1.19 -20.48 -7.58
CA LYS A 298 0.07 -21.40 -7.29
C LYS A 298 0.28 -22.13 -5.96
N ALA A 299 1.49 -22.61 -5.69
CA ALA A 299 1.81 -23.29 -4.43
C ALA A 299 1.68 -22.34 -3.22
N MET A 300 2.15 -21.10 -3.35
CA MET A 300 2.00 -20.05 -2.33
C MET A 300 0.54 -19.73 -2.05
N LYS A 301 -0.28 -19.58 -3.09
CA LYS A 301 -1.72 -19.36 -2.95
C LYS A 301 -2.39 -20.47 -2.13
N LEU A 302 -2.09 -21.74 -2.45
CA LEU A 302 -2.62 -22.89 -1.72
C LEU A 302 -2.18 -22.89 -0.24
N ARG A 303 -0.95 -22.45 0.06
CA ARG A 303 -0.46 -22.32 1.44
C ARG A 303 -1.18 -21.19 2.17
N THR A 304 -1.33 -20.02 1.55
CA THR A 304 -2.12 -18.90 2.09
C THR A 304 -3.56 -19.29 2.39
N ASP A 305 -4.22 -20.02 1.50
CA ASP A 305 -5.61 -20.46 1.69
C ASP A 305 -5.78 -21.41 2.88
N LYS A 306 -4.77 -22.23 3.17
CA LYS A 306 -4.75 -23.12 4.36
C LYS A 306 -4.66 -22.34 5.66
N VAL A 307 -3.95 -21.22 5.65
CA VAL A 307 -3.77 -20.33 6.79
C VAL A 307 -5.07 -19.53 7.06
N LYS A 308 -5.66 -18.94 6.02
CA LYS A 308 -6.78 -17.98 6.12
C LYS A 308 -8.20 -18.57 6.10
N LYS A 309 -8.43 -19.81 6.57
CA LYS A 309 -9.71 -20.54 6.40
C LYS A 309 -10.98 -19.85 6.93
N LYS A 310 -10.91 -18.77 7.72
CA LYS A 310 -12.10 -18.17 8.38
C LYS A 310 -12.26 -16.65 8.30
N ARG A 311 -11.18 -15.85 8.21
CA ARG A 311 -11.26 -14.38 8.19
C ARG A 311 -10.23 -13.81 7.23
N ARG A 312 -10.69 -13.04 6.26
CA ARG A 312 -9.86 -12.25 5.36
C ARG A 312 -10.34 -10.81 5.36
N HIS A 313 -9.40 -9.92 5.15
CA HIS A 313 -9.64 -8.48 5.23
C HIS A 313 -9.12 -7.81 3.98
N SER A 314 -9.64 -6.63 3.69
CA SER A 314 -9.29 -5.84 2.51
C SER A 314 -9.05 -4.41 2.93
N MET A 315 -8.20 -3.70 2.20
CA MET A 315 -7.93 -2.29 2.43
C MET A 315 -8.46 -1.46 1.26
N LEU A 316 -9.22 -0.41 1.53
CA LEU A 316 -9.70 0.54 0.54
C LEU A 316 -9.07 1.91 0.83
N VAL A 317 -8.24 2.40 -0.08
CA VAL A 317 -7.58 3.70 0.01
C VAL A 317 -8.28 4.64 -0.96
N VAL A 318 -9.04 5.59 -0.44
CA VAL A 318 -9.79 6.58 -1.22
C VAL A 318 -9.01 7.89 -1.27
N ARG A 319 -8.76 8.39 -2.48
CA ARG A 319 -8.07 9.65 -2.74
C ARG A 319 -8.98 10.56 -3.56
N VAL A 320 -9.18 11.80 -3.13
CA VAL A 320 -10.06 12.76 -3.81
C VAL A 320 -9.24 13.94 -4.37
N SER A 321 -9.45 14.27 -5.64
CA SER A 321 -8.85 15.44 -6.30
C SER A 321 -9.88 16.14 -7.18
N ASP A 322 -9.59 17.36 -7.60
CA ASP A 322 -10.36 18.04 -8.64
C ASP A 322 -9.81 17.74 -10.04
N ASP A 323 -10.57 18.11 -11.08
CA ASP A 323 -10.21 17.96 -12.49
C ASP A 323 -9.06 18.87 -12.95
N LEU A 324 -8.61 19.78 -12.09
CA LEU A 324 -7.40 20.59 -12.27
C LEU A 324 -6.19 20.00 -11.54
N GLY A 325 -6.34 18.88 -10.85
CA GLY A 325 -5.28 18.18 -10.12
C GLY A 325 -5.06 18.66 -8.68
N HIS A 326 -5.88 19.57 -8.15
CA HIS A 326 -5.78 19.98 -6.75
C HIS A 326 -6.37 18.92 -5.81
N LYS A 327 -5.78 18.82 -4.61
CA LYS A 327 -6.27 17.94 -3.55
C LYS A 327 -7.57 18.49 -2.96
N VAL A 328 -8.60 17.67 -2.86
CA VAL A 328 -9.84 18.00 -2.13
C VAL A 328 -9.72 17.42 -0.71
N THR A 329 -9.38 18.26 0.26
CA THR A 329 -8.97 17.81 1.61
C THR A 329 -10.08 17.84 2.66
N ASP A 330 -11.19 18.49 2.35
CA ASP A 330 -12.38 18.55 3.20
C ASP A 330 -13.56 17.91 2.47
N PHE A 331 -13.96 16.73 2.93
CA PHE A 331 -15.07 15.97 2.37
C PHE A 331 -15.55 14.93 3.36
N ASP A 332 -16.82 14.54 3.21
CA ASP A 332 -17.37 13.34 3.84
C ASP A 332 -17.38 12.18 2.83
N LEU A 333 -17.05 10.99 3.30
CA LEU A 333 -17.09 9.74 2.53
C LEU A 333 -18.13 8.81 3.16
N TYR A 334 -19.15 8.44 2.37
CA TYR A 334 -20.10 7.41 2.74
C TYR A 334 -19.89 6.17 1.88
N LEU A 335 -19.92 5.01 2.53
CA LEU A 335 -20.04 3.73 1.83
C LEU A 335 -21.53 3.38 1.70
N LEU A 336 -21.94 2.99 0.50
CA LEU A 336 -23.32 2.70 0.13
C LEU A 336 -23.46 1.20 -0.17
N SER A 337 -24.65 0.61 0.04
CA SER A 337 -24.87 -0.81 -0.23
C SER A 337 -26.33 -1.19 -0.49
N GLY A 338 -26.52 -2.36 -1.10
CA GLY A 338 -27.83 -2.91 -1.42
C GLY A 338 -28.46 -2.31 -2.69
N PRO A 339 -29.68 -2.73 -3.06
CA PRO A 339 -30.31 -2.36 -4.33
C PRO A 339 -30.49 -0.85 -4.52
N ASP A 340 -30.72 -0.12 -3.44
CA ASP A 340 -30.97 1.32 -3.42
C ASP A 340 -29.75 2.14 -2.95
N PHE A 341 -28.58 1.52 -2.79
CA PHE A 341 -27.33 2.17 -2.36
C PHE A 341 -27.47 2.98 -1.06
N HIS A 342 -28.01 2.34 -0.01
CA HIS A 342 -28.21 2.96 1.30
C HIS A 342 -26.98 2.75 2.21
N PRO A 343 -26.51 3.78 2.95
CA PRO A 343 -25.38 3.63 3.88
C PRO A 343 -25.64 2.69 5.07
N GLY A 344 -26.88 2.59 5.56
CA GLY A 344 -27.25 1.75 6.70
C GLY A 344 -27.45 0.26 6.39
N LYS A 345 -27.29 -0.17 5.12
CA LYS A 345 -27.46 -1.58 4.71
C LYS A 345 -26.17 -2.41 4.80
N LEU A 346 -25.04 -1.81 5.23
CA LEU A 346 -23.77 -2.52 5.40
C LEU A 346 -23.78 -3.44 6.64
N PRO A 347 -23.28 -4.68 6.56
CA PRO A 347 -23.34 -5.63 7.68
C PRO A 347 -22.56 -5.18 8.91
N LYS A 348 -23.10 -5.39 10.11
CA LYS A 348 -22.46 -4.95 11.36
C LYS A 348 -21.01 -5.43 11.51
N GLY A 349 -20.11 -4.50 11.81
CA GLY A 349 -18.69 -4.76 12.02
C GLY A 349 -17.94 -5.16 10.74
N PHE A 350 -18.44 -4.75 9.56
CA PHE A 350 -17.68 -4.81 8.31
C PHE A 350 -16.51 -3.82 8.32
N MET A 351 -16.67 -2.64 8.92
CA MET A 351 -15.63 -1.64 9.11
C MET A 351 -14.81 -2.00 10.36
N LEU A 352 -13.52 -2.26 10.15
CA LEU A 352 -12.59 -2.64 11.22
C LEU A 352 -11.75 -1.45 11.69
N ASP A 353 -11.35 -0.58 10.76
CA ASP A 353 -10.58 0.63 11.05
C ASP A 353 -10.74 1.68 9.94
N LYS A 354 -10.49 2.96 10.29
CA LYS A 354 -10.47 4.09 9.36
C LYS A 354 -9.36 5.07 9.74
N GLN A 355 -8.58 5.50 8.76
CA GLN A 355 -7.44 6.40 8.96
C GLN A 355 -7.43 7.49 7.88
N LYS A 356 -7.37 8.76 8.28
CA LYS A 356 -7.15 9.88 7.35
C LYS A 356 -5.66 10.20 7.34
N ASN A 357 -5.05 10.31 6.17
CA ASN A 357 -3.62 10.61 6.09
C ASN A 357 -3.34 12.03 6.63
N SER A 358 -2.32 12.15 7.47
CA SER A 358 -2.00 13.35 8.25
C SER A 358 -1.33 14.45 7.41
N HIS A 359 -0.66 14.07 6.33
CA HIS A 359 -0.01 14.97 5.38
C HIS A 359 -0.83 15.14 4.09
N ASN A 360 -1.53 14.09 3.67
CA ASN A 360 -2.38 14.03 2.48
C ASN A 360 -3.84 14.03 2.90
N GLY A 361 -4.32 15.18 3.36
CA GLY A 361 -5.69 15.34 3.88
C GLY A 361 -6.81 15.01 2.88
N ASN A 362 -6.49 14.71 1.62
CA ASN A 362 -7.42 14.23 0.61
C ASN A 362 -7.51 12.69 0.53
N CYS A 363 -6.85 11.98 1.44
CA CYS A 363 -6.77 10.52 1.43
C CYS A 363 -7.32 9.90 2.72
N VAL A 364 -8.18 8.90 2.58
CA VAL A 364 -8.76 8.11 3.67
C VAL A 364 -8.57 6.62 3.37
N THR A 365 -8.04 5.87 4.33
CA THR A 365 -7.86 4.42 4.27
C THR A 365 -8.88 3.74 5.17
N LEU A 366 -9.58 2.74 4.63
CA LEU A 366 -10.57 1.92 5.34
C LEU A 366 -10.08 0.48 5.37
N TYR A 367 -10.18 -0.17 6.53
CA TYR A 367 -9.90 -1.60 6.69
C TYR A 367 -11.19 -2.36 6.92
N LEU A 368 -11.43 -3.38 6.10
CA LEU A 368 -12.75 -4.00 5.94
C LEU A 368 -12.68 -5.51 6.15
N ASP A 369 -13.69 -6.08 6.81
CA ASP A 369 -13.95 -7.53 6.81
C ASP A 369 -14.54 -7.92 5.46
N THR A 370 -13.72 -8.57 4.64
CA THR A 370 -14.08 -8.88 3.25
C THR A 370 -15.24 -9.86 3.16
N LYS A 371 -15.33 -10.82 4.10
CA LYS A 371 -16.42 -11.81 4.10
C LYS A 371 -17.76 -11.12 4.34
N LYS A 372 -17.81 -10.20 5.29
CA LYS A 372 -19.03 -9.42 5.55
C LYS A 372 -19.38 -8.55 4.36
N LEU A 373 -18.39 -7.88 3.76
CA LEU A 373 -18.63 -7.04 2.60
C LEU A 373 -19.18 -7.84 1.40
N HIS A 374 -18.69 -9.06 1.18
CA HIS A 374 -19.21 -9.94 0.11
C HIS A 374 -20.60 -10.51 0.40
N SER A 375 -21.11 -10.39 1.63
CA SER A 375 -22.50 -10.78 1.98
C SER A 375 -23.53 -9.67 1.75
N VAL A 376 -23.11 -8.51 1.21
CA VAL A 376 -24.02 -7.42 0.86
C VAL A 376 -25.02 -7.88 -0.22
N ALA A 377 -26.29 -7.51 -0.04
CA ALA A 377 -27.37 -7.86 -0.96
C ALA A 377 -27.05 -7.48 -2.41
N GLU A 378 -27.28 -8.42 -3.34
CA GLU A 378 -26.99 -8.31 -4.77
C GLU A 378 -25.53 -8.00 -5.12
N GLY A 379 -24.61 -8.00 -4.14
CA GLY A 379 -23.23 -7.59 -4.31
C GLY A 379 -23.05 -6.15 -4.80
N LYS A 380 -24.05 -5.28 -4.54
CA LYS A 380 -24.05 -3.86 -4.93
C LYS A 380 -23.46 -2.99 -3.83
N VAL A 381 -22.45 -2.20 -4.20
CA VAL A 381 -21.78 -1.24 -3.32
C VAL A 381 -21.58 0.09 -4.03
N GLY A 382 -21.47 1.16 -3.26
CA GLY A 382 -21.25 2.49 -3.82
C GLY A 382 -20.48 3.38 -2.87
N VAL A 383 -20.15 4.58 -3.36
CA VAL A 383 -19.57 5.64 -2.54
C VAL A 383 -20.30 6.96 -2.80
N LYS A 384 -20.53 7.75 -1.75
CA LYS A 384 -20.96 9.16 -1.86
C LYS A 384 -19.84 10.03 -1.32
N ILE A 385 -19.44 11.03 -2.10
CA ILE A 385 -18.49 12.08 -1.68
C ILE A 385 -19.27 13.38 -1.53
N VAL A 386 -19.18 13.99 -0.35
CA VAL A 386 -19.74 15.32 -0.07
C VAL A 386 -18.55 16.27 0.15
N PRO A 387 -18.04 16.90 -0.92
CA PRO A 387 -16.84 17.75 -0.89
C PRO A 387 -17.13 19.18 -0.43
N ARG A 388 -16.11 19.86 0.11
CA ARG A 388 -16.15 21.28 0.48
C ARG A 388 -14.97 22.05 -0.16
N PRO A 389 -15.14 23.35 -0.46
CA PRO A 389 -16.38 24.12 -0.31
C PRO A 389 -17.45 23.70 -1.32
N ASP A 390 -18.72 23.79 -0.92
CA ASP A 390 -19.89 23.46 -1.75
C ASP A 390 -20.73 24.69 -2.12
N THR A 391 -20.20 25.88 -1.84
CA THR A 391 -20.72 27.20 -2.22
C THR A 391 -19.57 28.16 -2.55
N GLY A 392 -19.92 29.35 -3.06
CA GLY A 392 -19.00 30.44 -3.36
C GLY A 392 -18.55 30.47 -4.82
N PHE A 393 -17.42 31.14 -5.06
CA PHE A 393 -16.88 31.38 -6.40
C PHE A 393 -16.11 30.18 -6.99
N SER A 394 -15.64 29.29 -6.12
CA SER A 394 -14.97 28.04 -6.50
C SER A 394 -15.49 26.95 -5.58
N TYR A 395 -16.24 26.00 -6.12
CA TYR A 395 -16.99 25.03 -5.32
C TYR A 395 -17.04 23.65 -5.99
N TYR A 396 -17.48 22.66 -5.22
CA TYR A 396 -17.70 21.28 -5.65
C TYR A 396 -19.16 20.88 -5.46
N ARG A 397 -19.56 19.79 -6.13
CA ARG A 397 -20.88 19.18 -5.97
C ARG A 397 -20.74 17.76 -5.46
N THR A 398 -21.71 17.34 -4.64
CA THR A 398 -21.85 15.96 -4.18
C THR A 398 -21.92 15.00 -5.36
N ALA A 399 -21.19 13.88 -5.25
CA ALA A 399 -21.14 12.87 -6.30
C ALA A 399 -21.29 11.45 -5.74
N GLU A 400 -21.97 10.58 -6.49
CA GLU A 400 -22.21 9.18 -6.11
C GLU A 400 -21.76 8.20 -7.19
N TYR A 401 -21.06 7.15 -6.76
CA TYR A 401 -20.78 5.95 -7.57
C TYR A 401 -21.67 4.81 -7.11
N HIS A 402 -22.36 4.16 -8.05
CA HIS A 402 -23.19 2.98 -7.81
C HIS A 402 -22.64 1.83 -8.66
N SER A 403 -22.20 0.74 -8.04
CA SER A 403 -21.66 -0.41 -8.78
C SER A 403 -22.76 -1.22 -9.46
N GLU A 404 -22.39 -1.97 -10.51
CA GLU A 404 -23.27 -3.00 -11.03
C GLU A 404 -23.46 -4.16 -10.02
N ALA A 405 -24.47 -5.00 -10.26
CA ALA A 405 -24.70 -6.20 -9.45
C ALA A 405 -23.48 -7.13 -9.45
N ASN A 406 -23.24 -7.78 -8.31
CA ASN A 406 -22.13 -8.72 -8.08
C ASN A 406 -20.71 -8.15 -8.26
N GLN A 407 -20.53 -6.83 -8.32
CA GLN A 407 -19.21 -6.23 -8.52
C GLN A 407 -18.35 -6.15 -7.26
N VAL A 408 -18.93 -6.18 -6.06
CA VAL A 408 -18.19 -6.00 -4.81
C VAL A 408 -16.98 -6.94 -4.68
N SER A 409 -17.11 -8.19 -5.11
CA SER A 409 -16.03 -9.19 -5.06
C SER A 409 -14.92 -8.96 -6.08
N ARG A 410 -15.24 -8.24 -7.16
CA ARG A 410 -14.31 -7.88 -8.23
C ARG A 410 -13.55 -6.60 -7.90
N LEU A 411 -14.22 -5.63 -7.26
CA LEU A 411 -13.66 -4.35 -6.87
C LEU A 411 -12.85 -4.44 -5.57
N ILE A 412 -13.33 -5.20 -4.58
CA ILE A 412 -12.71 -5.31 -3.26
C ILE A 412 -12.40 -6.78 -2.97
N LYS A 413 -11.13 -7.14 -3.15
CA LYS A 413 -10.61 -8.50 -3.01
C LYS A 413 -9.98 -8.74 -1.65
N ALA A 414 -10.10 -9.99 -1.20
CA ALA A 414 -9.56 -10.42 0.07
C ALA A 414 -8.03 -10.39 0.08
N ASP A 415 -7.43 -9.93 1.18
CA ASP A 415 -6.00 -9.75 1.38
C ASP A 415 -5.33 -8.85 0.33
N GLN A 416 -6.08 -7.92 -0.26
CA GLN A 416 -5.60 -6.96 -1.26
C GLN A 416 -6.01 -5.53 -0.90
N THR A 417 -5.25 -4.59 -1.45
CA THR A 417 -5.58 -3.17 -1.43
C THR A 417 -6.40 -2.81 -2.67
N THR A 418 -7.34 -1.87 -2.52
CA THR A 418 -8.02 -1.18 -3.61
C THR A 418 -7.68 0.30 -3.50
N LEU A 419 -7.04 0.86 -4.52
CA LEU A 419 -6.77 2.29 -4.66
C LEU A 419 -7.93 2.90 -5.45
N LEU A 420 -8.72 3.77 -4.83
CA LEU A 420 -9.86 4.44 -5.43
C LEU A 420 -9.55 5.93 -5.58
N ASP A 421 -9.24 6.36 -6.79
CA ASP A 421 -9.04 7.77 -7.12
C ASP A 421 -10.36 8.35 -7.63
N ILE A 422 -10.84 9.40 -6.96
CA ILE A 422 -12.07 10.11 -7.32
C ILE A 422 -11.71 11.52 -7.78
N VAL A 423 -12.10 11.84 -8.99
CA VAL A 423 -11.89 13.15 -9.61
C VAL A 423 -13.20 13.90 -9.69
N LEU A 424 -13.29 14.97 -8.91
CA LEU A 424 -14.45 15.84 -8.87
C LEU A 424 -14.29 16.98 -9.87
N LYS A 425 -15.41 17.48 -10.39
CA LYS A 425 -15.42 18.69 -11.20
C LYS A 425 -15.30 19.90 -10.28
N ARG A 426 -14.29 20.74 -10.51
CA ARG A 426 -14.23 22.07 -9.93
C ARG A 426 -15.17 22.99 -10.70
N HIS A 427 -16.11 23.60 -10.00
CA HIS A 427 -16.97 24.63 -10.57
C HIS A 427 -16.41 26.00 -10.23
N ILE A 428 -16.29 26.85 -11.25
CA ILE A 428 -15.89 28.24 -11.12
C ILE A 428 -17.10 29.08 -11.52
N HIS A 429 -17.56 29.94 -10.61
CA HIS A 429 -18.70 30.79 -10.88
C HIS A 429 -18.35 31.83 -11.95
N GLN A 430 -19.30 32.18 -12.83
CA GLN A 430 -19.04 33.14 -13.91
C GLN A 430 -18.59 34.52 -13.39
N GLU A 431 -19.03 34.88 -12.18
CA GLU A 431 -18.65 36.15 -11.53
C GLU A 431 -17.26 36.14 -10.90
N THR A 432 -16.54 35.02 -10.93
CA THR A 432 -15.12 34.99 -10.50
C THR A 432 -14.28 35.94 -11.34
N PHE A 433 -14.66 36.16 -12.60
CA PHE A 433 -14.04 37.16 -13.45
C PHE A 433 -15.06 37.72 -14.44
N THR A 434 -15.28 39.04 -14.39
CA THR A 434 -16.13 39.76 -15.33
C THR A 434 -15.35 40.92 -15.96
N LEU A 435 -15.77 41.34 -17.15
CA LEU A 435 -15.32 42.58 -17.77
C LEU A 435 -16.44 43.59 -17.66
N ALA A 436 -16.15 44.78 -17.16
CA ALA A 436 -17.08 45.90 -17.09
C ALA A 436 -16.66 46.98 -18.09
N ASN A 437 -17.63 47.69 -18.65
CA ASN A 437 -17.33 48.87 -19.46
C ASN A 437 -16.83 50.02 -18.57
N THR A 438 -16.16 51.02 -19.15
CA THR A 438 -15.64 52.19 -18.40
C THR A 438 -16.71 52.95 -17.62
N ASP A 439 -17.96 52.84 -18.06
CA ASP A 439 -19.11 53.55 -17.49
C ASP A 439 -19.81 52.72 -16.38
N GLU A 440 -19.39 51.47 -16.17
CA GLU A 440 -19.94 50.52 -15.18
C GLU A 440 -18.98 50.40 -13.98
N THR A 441 -18.74 51.52 -13.28
CA THR A 441 -17.94 51.52 -12.04
C THR A 441 -18.80 51.13 -10.83
N ALA A 442 -19.19 49.86 -10.74
CA ALA A 442 -19.89 49.31 -9.57
C ALA A 442 -18.94 48.51 -8.66
N SER A 443 -19.22 48.49 -7.35
CA SER A 443 -18.51 47.62 -6.41
C SER A 443 -18.87 46.16 -6.64
N PHE A 444 -17.89 45.27 -6.56
CA PHE A 444 -18.06 43.82 -6.69
C PHE A 444 -18.10 43.10 -5.32
N GLU A 445 -18.09 43.84 -4.21
CA GLU A 445 -18.11 43.27 -2.85
C GLU A 445 -19.40 42.51 -2.52
N SER A 446 -20.50 42.80 -3.22
CA SER A 446 -21.80 42.17 -3.00
C SER A 446 -21.99 40.84 -3.75
N LEU A 447 -21.05 40.46 -4.61
CA LEU A 447 -21.12 39.19 -5.35
C LEU A 447 -20.87 38.03 -4.38
N GLN A 448 -21.68 36.98 -4.48
CA GLN A 448 -21.64 35.86 -3.53
C GLN A 448 -21.25 34.53 -4.18
N GLY A 449 -21.19 34.46 -5.51
CA GLY A 449 -20.99 33.20 -6.23
C GLY A 449 -22.17 32.24 -6.05
N MET A 450 -21.91 30.94 -6.20
CA MET A 450 -22.94 29.92 -6.04
C MET A 450 -23.42 29.84 -4.59
N GLN A 451 -24.72 29.92 -4.37
CA GLN A 451 -25.37 29.72 -3.08
C GLN A 451 -26.07 28.37 -3.04
N LYS A 452 -26.23 27.80 -1.83
CA LYS A 452 -27.15 26.69 -1.63
C LYS A 452 -28.57 27.24 -1.54
N ASP A 453 -29.49 26.58 -2.23
CA ASP A 453 -30.93 26.83 -2.11
C ASP A 453 -31.46 26.51 -0.72
#